data_AF-A0A941HKH6-F1
#
_entry.id   AF-A0A941HKH6-F1
#
_cell.length_a   1.000
_cell.length_b   1.000
_cell.length_c   1.000
_cell.angle_alpha   90.00
_cell.angle_beta   90.00
_cell.angle_gamma   90.00
#
_symmetry.space_group_name_H-M   'P 1'
#
loop_
_entity.id
_entity.type
_entity.pdbx_description
1 polymer ?
#
loop_
_entity_poly.entity_id
_entity_poly.type
_entity_poly.pdbx_seq_one_letter_code
_entity_poly.pdbx_strand_id
1 'polypeptide(L)'
;MTDIIKKNRVLIILTVVVVLGVLIFNVFYFSSSYGIVEINNVNSLFLVPFILLVCWLGMILGTTKKKEDFELAYNNRITEREKNVLELIALGKKNQEIADQLFVDISTIKTHINNIYKKTGLKNRKELFSLSQKLLEKG
;
A
#
# COMPACT_ATOMS: atom_id res chain seq x y z
N MET A 1 4.52 -14.31 5.29
CA MET A 1 5.00 -12.95 5.68
C MET A 1 6.36 -12.59 5.05
N THR A 2 7.26 -13.55 4.87
CA THR A 2 8.60 -13.38 4.25
C THR A 2 8.59 -13.08 2.75
N ASP A 3 7.64 -13.60 1.98
CA ASP A 3 7.64 -13.47 0.51
C ASP A 3 7.32 -12.05 0.00
N ILE A 4 6.49 -11.30 0.72
CA ILE A 4 6.11 -9.93 0.34
C ILE A 4 7.30 -8.97 0.53
N ILE A 5 8.04 -9.14 1.64
CA ILE A 5 9.25 -8.35 1.93
C ILE A 5 10.35 -8.66 0.91
N LYS A 6 10.50 -9.94 0.52
CA LYS A 6 11.48 -10.35 -0.49
C LYS A 6 11.13 -9.78 -1.87
N LYS A 7 9.85 -9.80 -2.27
CA LYS A 7 9.37 -9.25 -3.55
C LYS A 7 9.64 -7.75 -3.69
N ASN A 8 9.41 -6.97 -2.62
CA ASN A 8 9.70 -5.53 -2.65
C ASN A 8 11.19 -5.22 -2.70
N ARG A 9 12.03 -5.98 -2.00
CA ARG A 9 13.50 -5.83 -2.09
C ARG A 9 14.01 -6.11 -3.51
N VAL A 10 13.50 -7.15 -4.16
CA VAL A 10 13.85 -7.48 -5.55
C VAL A 10 13.45 -6.35 -6.50
N LEU A 11 12.25 -5.77 -6.34
CA LEU A 11 11.78 -4.67 -7.17
C LEU A 11 12.65 -3.40 -7.00
N ILE A 12 13.02 -3.07 -5.76
CA ILE A 12 13.89 -1.92 -5.46
C ILE A 12 15.28 -2.13 -6.08
N ILE A 13 15.88 -3.32 -5.89
CA ILE A 13 17.19 -3.65 -6.44
C ILE A 13 17.15 -3.59 -7.98
N LEU A 14 16.12 -4.15 -8.61
CA LEU A 14 15.95 -4.11 -10.06
C LEU A 14 15.87 -2.66 -10.58
N THR A 15 15.13 -1.80 -9.87
CA THR A 15 14.99 -0.39 -10.25
C THR A 15 16.32 0.36 -10.14
N VAL A 16 17.06 0.16 -9.05
CA VAL A 16 18.39 0.77 -8.85
C VAL A 16 19.36 0.31 -9.94
N VAL A 17 19.34 -0.97 -10.31
CA VAL A 17 20.19 -1.53 -11.38
C VAL A 17 19.85 -0.89 -12.73
N VAL A 18 18.57 -0.72 -13.06
CA VAL A 18 18.15 -0.07 -14.32
C VAL A 18 18.59 1.38 -14.37
N VAL A 19 18.41 2.14 -13.28
CA VAL A 19 18.84 3.56 -13.21
C VAL A 19 20.36 3.69 -13.34
N LEU A 20 21.12 2.85 -12.63
CA LEU A 20 22.58 2.82 -12.75
C LEU A 20 23.02 2.43 -14.16
N GLY A 21 22.35 1.47 -14.79
CA GLY A 21 22.62 1.06 -16.17
C GLY A 21 22.40 2.21 -17.16
N VAL A 22 21.29 2.94 -17.03
CA VAL A 22 20.99 4.11 -17.86
C VAL A 22 22.02 5.22 -17.64
N LEU A 23 22.45 5.46 -16.40
CA LEU A 23 23.49 6.45 -16.08
C LEU A 23 24.86 6.06 -16.66
N ILE A 24 25.28 4.81 -16.47
CA ILE A 24 26.55 4.30 -17.01
C ILE A 24 26.53 4.34 -18.53
N PHE A 25 25.43 3.92 -19.16
CA PHE A 25 25.26 3.99 -20.60
C PHE A 25 25.31 5.43 -21.11
N ASN A 26 24.69 6.37 -20.40
CA ASN A 26 24.72 7.78 -20.75
C ASN A 26 26.15 8.35 -20.65
N VAL A 27 26.89 8.03 -19.58
CA VAL A 27 28.29 8.45 -19.39
C VAL A 27 29.20 7.83 -20.46
N PHE A 28 29.01 6.56 -20.80
CA PHE A 28 29.82 5.87 -21.82
C PHE A 28 29.52 6.39 -23.23
N TYR A 29 28.24 6.58 -23.56
CA TYR A 29 27.83 7.19 -24.83
C TYR A 29 28.39 8.61 -24.94
N PHE A 30 28.37 9.39 -23.85
CA PHE A 30 28.97 10.71 -23.79
C PHE A 30 30.48 10.66 -24.06
N SER A 31 31.21 9.74 -23.40
CA SER A 31 32.65 9.57 -23.61
C SER A 31 33.02 9.11 -25.02
N SER A 32 32.14 8.36 -25.71
CA SER A 32 32.42 7.82 -27.04
C SER A 32 31.98 8.74 -28.18
N SER A 33 30.89 9.51 -28.02
CA SER A 33 30.39 10.42 -29.05
C SER A 33 31.00 11.82 -28.97
N TYR A 34 31.45 12.25 -27.79
CA TYR A 34 32.06 13.56 -27.58
C TYR A 34 33.45 13.34 -27.00
N GLY A 35 34.48 13.45 -27.85
CA GLY A 35 35.85 13.58 -27.36
C GLY A 35 35.96 14.72 -26.33
N ILE A 36 36.94 14.63 -25.43
CA ILE A 36 37.18 15.49 -24.27
C ILE A 36 36.65 16.94 -24.45
N VAL A 37 35.48 17.20 -23.86
CA VAL A 37 35.00 18.50 -23.36
C VAL A 37 34.76 19.61 -24.41
N GLU A 38 33.50 19.76 -24.85
CA GLU A 38 32.87 21.07 -25.05
C GLU A 38 31.50 21.08 -24.33
N ILE A 39 31.48 21.63 -23.11
CA ILE A 39 30.48 21.43 -22.04
C ILE A 39 29.22 22.30 -22.18
N ASN A 40 29.09 23.10 -23.23
CA ASN A 40 28.39 24.38 -23.04
C ASN A 40 26.87 24.31 -23.34
N ASN A 41 26.41 23.39 -24.20
CA ASN A 41 25.01 23.40 -24.67
C ASN A 41 24.30 22.03 -24.74
N VAL A 42 25.03 20.91 -24.69
CA VAL A 42 24.44 19.56 -24.75
C VAL A 42 23.96 19.05 -23.39
N ASN A 43 24.51 19.55 -22.28
CA ASN A 43 24.21 19.07 -20.94
C ASN A 43 22.77 19.35 -20.47
N SER A 44 22.11 20.40 -20.99
CA SER A 44 20.73 20.73 -20.63
C SER A 44 19.71 19.80 -21.28
N LEU A 45 20.00 19.27 -22.47
CA LEU A 45 19.10 18.37 -23.21
C LEU A 45 19.00 16.99 -22.54
N PHE A 46 20.08 16.53 -21.90
CA PHE A 46 20.14 15.23 -21.22
C PHE A 46 19.57 15.23 -19.79
N LEU A 47 19.45 16.40 -19.15
CA LEU A 47 18.82 16.53 -17.82
C LEU A 47 17.30 16.31 -17.88
N VAL A 48 16.66 16.63 -19.00
CA VAL A 48 15.20 16.51 -19.19
C VAL A 48 14.71 15.07 -19.00
N PRO A 49 15.25 14.05 -19.70
CA PRO A 49 14.83 12.66 -19.50
C PRO A 49 15.15 12.13 -18.09
N PHE A 50 16.24 12.60 -17.45
CA PHE A 50 16.58 12.22 -16.07
C PHE A 50 15.57 12.76 -15.06
N ILE A 51 15.17 14.04 -15.19
CA ILE A 51 14.16 14.67 -14.34
C ILE A 51 12.80 14.00 -14.52
N LEU A 52 12.41 13.67 -15.77
CA LEU A 52 11.17 12.94 -16.06
C LEU A 52 11.17 11.54 -15.42
N LEU A 53 12.30 10.83 -15.45
CA LEU A 53 12.45 9.52 -14.83
C LEU A 53 12.33 9.63 -13.30
N VAL A 54 12.99 10.60 -12.66
CA VAL A 54 12.89 10.83 -11.21
C VAL A 54 11.47 11.22 -10.78
N CYS A 55 10.78 12.08 -11.55
CA CYS A 55 9.39 12.43 -11.29
C CYS A 55 8.44 11.22 -11.45
N TRP A 56 8.65 10.40 -12.48
CA TRP A 56 7.88 9.17 -12.68
C TRP A 56 8.11 8.15 -11.56
N LEU A 57 9.35 8.02 -11.08
CA LEU A 57 9.70 7.22 -9.91
C LEU A 57 9.03 7.72 -8.62
N GLY A 58 8.99 9.04 -8.41
CA GLY A 58 8.29 9.64 -7.27
C GLY A 58 6.80 9.27 -7.22
N MET A 59 6.15 9.22 -8.39
CA MET A 59 4.75 8.75 -8.49
C MET A 59 4.60 7.25 -8.23
N ILE A 60 5.56 6.42 -8.63
CA ILE A 60 5.54 4.96 -8.43
C ILE A 60 5.76 4.59 -6.95
N LEU A 61 6.65 5.29 -6.24
CA LEU A 61 7.00 5.00 -4.85
C LEU A 61 5.94 5.48 -3.83
N GLY A 62 5.01 6.34 -4.24
CA GLY A 62 4.06 7.01 -3.33
C GLY A 62 2.88 6.17 -2.80
N THR A 63 2.74 4.89 -3.15
CA THR A 63 1.43 4.21 -2.99
C THR A 63 1.34 3.03 -2.02
N THR A 64 2.40 2.65 -1.30
CA THR A 64 2.37 1.37 -0.54
C THR A 64 2.57 1.45 0.98
N LYS A 65 3.14 2.53 1.53
CA LYS A 65 3.48 2.57 2.97
C LYS A 65 2.28 2.72 3.92
N LYS A 66 1.16 3.29 3.46
CA LYS A 66 -0.01 3.58 4.32
C LYS A 66 -0.82 2.33 4.72
N LYS A 67 -0.58 1.17 4.09
CA LYS A 67 -1.43 -0.02 4.18
C LYS A 67 -0.99 -1.04 5.24
N GLU A 68 0.30 -1.08 5.59
CA GLU A 68 0.89 -2.05 6.52
C GLU A 68 0.87 -1.57 7.99
N ASP A 69 1.18 -0.29 8.24
CA ASP A 69 1.10 0.30 9.58
C ASP A 69 -0.34 0.29 10.13
N PHE A 70 -1.33 0.30 9.23
CA PHE A 70 -2.74 0.24 9.57
C PHE A 70 -3.16 -1.14 10.09
N GLU A 71 -2.62 -2.22 9.54
CA GLU A 71 -2.95 -3.59 9.97
C GLU A 71 -2.33 -3.97 11.33
N LEU A 72 -1.13 -3.48 11.63
CA LEU A 72 -0.48 -3.70 12.93
C LEU A 72 -1.13 -2.87 14.06
N ALA A 73 -1.56 -1.64 13.77
CA ALA A 73 -2.34 -0.84 14.71
C ALA A 73 -3.78 -1.37 14.90
N TYR A 74 -4.30 -2.11 13.92
CA TYR A 74 -5.64 -2.70 13.92
C TYR A 74 -5.80 -3.83 14.95
N ASN A 75 -4.86 -4.79 15.00
CA ASN A 75 -4.95 -5.94 15.91
C ASN A 75 -4.93 -5.56 17.40
N ASN A 76 -4.32 -4.43 17.76
CA ASN A 76 -4.21 -4.00 19.15
C ASN A 76 -5.34 -3.06 19.62
N ARG A 77 -6.21 -2.57 18.72
CA ARG A 77 -7.26 -1.59 19.07
C ARG A 77 -8.68 -2.15 19.00
N ILE A 78 -8.87 -3.24 18.27
CA ILE A 78 -10.17 -3.92 18.13
C ILE A 78 -10.37 -4.88 19.31
N THR A 79 -11.52 -4.81 19.96
CA THR A 79 -11.84 -5.73 21.07
C THR A 79 -12.27 -7.10 20.53
N GLU A 80 -12.23 -8.15 21.36
CA GLU A 80 -12.72 -9.47 20.95
C GLU A 80 -14.17 -9.42 20.44
N ARG A 81 -15.04 -8.64 21.09
CA ARG A 81 -16.43 -8.52 20.66
C ARG A 81 -16.56 -7.89 19.28
N GLU A 82 -15.75 -6.88 18.99
CA GLU A 82 -15.70 -6.26 17.66
C GLU A 82 -15.10 -7.21 16.61
N LYS A 83 -14.14 -8.05 17.00
CA LYS A 83 -13.59 -9.11 16.14
C LYS A 83 -14.67 -10.12 15.74
N ASN A 84 -15.47 -10.60 16.69
CA ASN A 84 -16.58 -11.51 16.39
C ASN A 84 -17.59 -10.86 15.41
N VAL A 85 -17.88 -9.57 15.58
CA VAL A 85 -18.75 -8.83 14.64
C VAL A 85 -18.12 -8.76 13.24
N LEU A 86 -16.81 -8.52 13.15
CA LEU A 86 -16.07 -8.47 11.88
C LEU A 86 -16.04 -9.82 11.16
N GLU A 87 -15.88 -10.93 11.89
CA GLU A 87 -15.93 -12.28 11.32
C GLU A 87 -17.30 -12.56 10.67
N LEU A 88 -18.39 -12.21 11.35
CA LEU A 88 -19.73 -12.38 10.79
C LEU A 88 -20.00 -11.45 9.60
N ILE A 89 -19.44 -10.24 9.61
CA ILE A 89 -19.48 -9.33 8.45
C ILE A 89 -18.74 -9.94 7.27
N ALA A 90 -17.57 -10.55 7.49
CA ALA A 90 -16.82 -11.22 6.43
C ALA A 90 -17.64 -12.37 5.81
N LEU A 91 -18.41 -13.11 6.62
CA LEU A 91 -19.34 -14.13 6.13
C LEU A 91 -20.56 -13.56 5.36
N GLY A 92 -20.64 -12.25 5.16
CA GLY A 92 -21.71 -11.59 4.40
C GLY A 92 -23.00 -11.39 5.19
N LYS A 93 -22.98 -11.58 6.51
CA LYS A 93 -24.17 -11.47 7.35
C LYS A 93 -24.67 -10.03 7.45
N LYS A 94 -26.00 -9.86 7.50
CA LYS A 94 -26.66 -8.58 7.78
C LYS A 94 -26.65 -8.29 9.28
N ASN A 95 -26.81 -7.02 9.67
CA ASN A 95 -26.79 -6.62 11.08
C ASN A 95 -27.83 -7.36 11.94
N GLN A 96 -28.97 -7.73 11.35
CA GLN A 96 -29.98 -8.55 12.02
C GLN A 96 -29.44 -9.95 12.32
N GLU A 97 -28.91 -10.63 11.32
CA GLU A 97 -28.36 -11.99 11.50
C GLU A 97 -27.17 -12.01 12.48
N ILE A 98 -26.37 -10.95 12.48
CA ILE A 98 -25.26 -10.78 13.43
C ILE A 98 -25.79 -10.62 14.86
N ALA A 99 -26.86 -9.81 15.03
CA ALA A 99 -27.52 -9.61 16.32
C ALA A 99 -28.09 -10.94 16.85
N ASP A 100 -28.77 -11.69 15.97
CA ASP A 100 -29.35 -12.99 16.31
C ASP A 100 -28.27 -14.01 16.69
N GLN A 101 -27.16 -14.10 15.94
CA GLN A 101 -26.05 -15.02 16.24
C GLN A 101 -25.27 -14.66 17.50
N LEU A 102 -25.14 -13.37 17.81
CA LEU A 102 -24.41 -12.91 18.99
C LEU A 102 -25.30 -12.74 20.22
N PHE A 103 -26.61 -13.06 20.10
CA PHE A 103 -27.63 -12.92 21.15
C PHE A 103 -27.68 -11.51 21.75
N VAL A 104 -27.66 -10.48 20.91
CA VAL A 104 -27.70 -9.07 21.32
C VAL A 104 -28.64 -8.27 20.43
N ASP A 105 -29.11 -7.12 20.90
CA ASP A 105 -29.92 -6.23 20.07
C ASP A 105 -29.16 -5.65 18.86
N ILE A 106 -29.91 -5.33 17.82
CA ILE A 106 -29.41 -4.67 16.61
C ILE A 106 -28.75 -3.33 16.93
N SER A 107 -29.26 -2.59 17.93
CA SER A 107 -28.69 -1.33 18.42
C SER A 107 -27.27 -1.52 18.96
N THR A 108 -27.02 -2.63 19.65
CA THR A 108 -25.71 -3.03 20.15
C THR A 108 -24.75 -3.33 19.00
N ILE A 109 -25.20 -4.06 17.98
CA ILE A 109 -24.39 -4.31 16.77
C ILE A 109 -24.06 -3.00 16.03
N LYS A 110 -25.03 -2.10 15.88
CA LYS A 110 -24.80 -0.77 15.29
C LYS A 110 -23.74 0.01 16.09
N THR A 111 -23.78 -0.08 17.41
CA THR A 111 -22.78 0.55 18.30
C THR A 111 -21.39 -0.04 18.07
N HIS A 112 -21.26 -1.37 18.05
CA HIS A 112 -19.98 -2.03 17.76
C HIS A 112 -19.44 -1.64 16.38
N ILE A 113 -20.28 -1.63 15.34
CA ILE A 113 -19.90 -1.20 13.99
C ILE A 113 -19.44 0.26 13.97
N ASN A 114 -20.13 1.15 14.69
CA ASN A 114 -19.74 2.55 14.80
C ASN A 114 -18.39 2.72 15.50
N ASN A 115 -18.13 1.94 16.55
CA ASN A 115 -16.84 1.95 17.22
C ASN A 115 -15.73 1.40 16.30
N ILE A 116 -16.03 0.38 15.50
CA ILE A 116 -15.11 -0.12 14.48
C ILE A 116 -14.83 0.98 13.43
N TYR A 117 -15.85 1.71 12.96
CA TYR A 117 -15.64 2.85 12.05
C TYR A 117 -14.76 3.94 12.68
N LYS A 118 -14.98 4.29 13.95
CA LYS A 118 -14.14 5.26 14.66
C LYS A 118 -12.69 4.78 14.78
N LYS A 119 -12.47 3.49 15.02
CA LYS A 119 -11.14 2.89 15.15
C LYS A 119 -10.42 2.71 13.81
N THR A 120 -11.17 2.43 12.75
CA THR A 120 -10.65 2.12 11.41
C THR A 120 -10.68 3.32 10.44
N GLY A 121 -11.35 4.41 10.81
CA GLY A 121 -11.57 5.56 9.92
C GLY A 121 -12.39 5.24 8.66
N LEU A 122 -12.93 4.02 8.55
CA LEU A 122 -13.75 3.60 7.43
C LEU A 122 -15.13 4.25 7.53
N LYS A 123 -15.72 4.56 6.37
CA LYS A 123 -17.04 5.20 6.30
C LYS A 123 -18.11 4.30 5.70
N ASN A 124 -17.69 3.26 4.98
CA ASN A 124 -18.59 2.42 4.20
C ASN A 124 -18.55 0.95 4.63
N ARG A 125 -19.72 0.31 4.62
CA ARG A 125 -19.83 -1.14 4.88
C ARG A 125 -19.04 -1.97 3.88
N LYS A 126 -18.95 -1.53 2.63
CA LYS A 126 -18.18 -2.24 1.58
C LYS A 126 -16.68 -2.25 1.88
N GLU A 127 -16.15 -1.14 2.38
CA GLU A 127 -14.75 -1.06 2.83
C GLU A 127 -14.53 -1.95 4.06
N LEU A 128 -15.47 -1.94 5.01
CA LEU A 128 -15.43 -2.78 6.19
C LEU A 128 -15.48 -4.28 5.83
N PHE A 129 -16.31 -4.64 4.86
CA PHE A 129 -16.40 -6.01 4.33
C PHE A 129 -15.07 -6.43 3.69
N SER A 130 -14.51 -5.59 2.81
CA SER A 130 -13.22 -5.86 2.17
C SER A 130 -12.09 -6.01 3.18
N LEU A 131 -12.07 -5.18 4.24
CA LEU A 131 -11.12 -5.30 5.33
C LEU A 131 -11.32 -6.62 6.08
N SER A 132 -12.55 -6.97 6.45
CA SER A 132 -12.87 -8.19 7.20
C SER A 132 -12.48 -9.47 6.45
N GLN A 133 -12.68 -9.51 5.13
CA GLN A 133 -12.25 -10.61 4.26
C GLN A 133 -10.74 -10.81 4.28
N LYS A 134 -9.99 -9.71 4.15
CA LYS A 134 -8.52 -9.72 4.19
C LYS A 134 -7.94 -10.28 5.49
N LEU A 135 -8.65 -10.12 6.60
CA LEU A 135 -8.19 -10.56 7.91
C LEU A 135 -8.41 -12.06 8.10
N LEU A 136 -9.50 -12.60 7.54
CA LEU A 136 -9.73 -14.05 7.52
C LEU A 136 -8.72 -14.78 6.62
N GLU A 137 -8.28 -14.17 5.52
CA GLU A 137 -7.26 -14.76 4.64
C GLU A 137 -5.86 -14.84 5.26
N LYS A 138 -5.61 -14.10 6.35
CA LYS A 138 -4.30 -13.97 7.00
C LYS A 138 -4.15 -14.74 8.31
N GLY A 139 -5.26 -15.21 8.88
CA GLY A 139 -5.29 -16.05 10.09
C GLY A 139 -5.20 -17.53 9.74
#